data_AF-A0A3A9V480-F1
#
_entry.id   AF-A0A3A9V480-F1
#
_cell.length_a   1.000
_cell.length_b   1.000
_cell.length_c   1.000
_cell.angle_alpha   90.00
_cell.angle_beta   90.00
_cell.angle_gamma   90.00
#
_symmetry.space_group_name_H-M   'P 1'
#
loop_
_entity.id
_entity.type
_entity.pdbx_description
1 polymer ?
#
loop_
_entity_poly.entity_id
_entity_poly.type
_entity_poly.pdbx_seq_one_letter_code
_entity_poly.pdbx_strand_id
1 'polypeptide(L)'
;MMKNNSYEYDVALSFAGENRAYVEEVANSLRIKGIKVFYDLFEEANLWGKNLYEHLSEIYQSKARYTVMFISGFYNQKLWTNHERVSMQARAFQESREYILPARFDDTEIPGILKTVGYIDLKDKTPEELATLIQKKVTKDQTFFRKKWSKLSTMVSAKPFIFSLKVSDEKGVNIKNANVVLVADNSTYLEGITDEKGLAHFIIRTRKVYTVLISHPEYPAVLFKEVNPKEDIAVTVEKNNSSGSAIINKSGQIPAISGKLEPLLKQTKGFELYADNIAIEGGKQQPYEFELNKSISLEDNGGNVIHLTFRFFQGRIALVDYSKHKPL
;
A
#
# COMPACT_ATOMS: atom_id res chain seq x y z
N MET A 1 13.66 24.67 13.00
CA MET A 1 13.34 25.40 11.76
C MET A 1 12.67 24.41 10.79
N MET A 2 11.35 24.52 10.58
CA MET A 2 10.54 23.53 9.87
C MET A 2 10.59 23.75 8.34
N LYS A 3 10.91 22.73 7.54
CA LYS A 3 10.82 22.78 6.07
C LYS A 3 9.41 22.39 5.62
N ASN A 4 8.69 23.36 5.03
CA ASN A 4 7.46 23.17 4.26
C ASN A 4 7.69 22.12 3.15
N ASN A 5 6.94 21.01 3.14
CA ASN A 5 7.03 20.03 2.05
C ASN A 5 6.06 20.43 0.92
N SER A 6 6.33 21.56 0.26
CA SER A 6 5.74 21.90 -1.03
C SER A 6 6.34 21.00 -2.11
N TYR A 7 5.52 20.39 -2.98
CA TYR A 7 6.04 19.83 -4.23
C TYR A 7 6.90 20.89 -4.92
N GLU A 8 8.06 20.47 -5.41
CA GLU A 8 8.97 21.36 -6.13
C GLU A 8 8.30 21.81 -7.44
N TYR A 9 7.51 20.91 -8.04
CA TYR A 9 6.76 21.13 -9.27
C TYR A 9 5.28 20.78 -9.10
N ASP A 10 4.41 21.59 -9.69
CA ASP A 10 3.00 21.25 -9.86
C ASP A 10 2.82 20.15 -10.91
N VAL A 11 3.68 20.14 -11.94
CA VAL A 11 3.62 19.19 -13.05
C VAL A 11 5.03 18.81 -13.50
N ALA A 12 5.29 17.54 -13.75
CA ALA A 12 6.46 17.07 -14.49
C ALA A 12 6.04 16.52 -15.85
N LEU A 13 6.86 16.76 -16.87
CA LEU A 13 6.61 16.30 -18.23
C LEU A 13 7.55 15.13 -18.56
N SER A 14 6.98 13.94 -18.76
CA SER A 14 7.72 12.72 -19.13
C SER A 14 7.47 12.40 -20.60
N PHE A 15 8.52 12.45 -21.42
CA PHE A 15 8.42 12.34 -22.88
C PHE A 15 9.68 11.73 -23.50
N ALA A 16 9.58 11.27 -24.75
CA ALA A 16 10.73 10.90 -25.57
C ALA A 16 11.28 12.14 -26.29
N GLY A 17 12.60 12.24 -26.45
CA GLY A 17 13.23 13.39 -27.11
C GLY A 17 12.67 13.74 -28.50
N GLU A 18 12.12 12.77 -29.22
CA GLU A 18 11.44 12.95 -30.51
C GLU A 18 10.19 13.82 -30.42
N ASN A 19 9.53 13.81 -29.26
CA ASN A 19 8.33 14.61 -29.00
C ASN A 19 8.66 15.98 -28.39
N ARG A 20 9.94 16.37 -28.33
CA ARG A 20 10.41 17.56 -27.61
C ARG A 20 9.75 18.86 -28.06
N ALA A 21 9.65 19.10 -29.37
CA ALA A 21 9.10 20.35 -29.89
C ALA A 21 7.70 20.65 -29.32
N TYR A 22 6.81 19.65 -29.33
CA TYR A 22 5.47 19.76 -28.76
C TYR A 22 5.51 19.97 -27.24
N VAL A 23 6.33 19.20 -26.53
CA VAL A 23 6.38 19.22 -25.06
C VAL A 23 6.98 20.53 -24.53
N GLU A 24 7.94 21.11 -25.25
CA GLU A 24 8.54 22.39 -24.92
C GLU A 24 7.53 23.53 -24.98
N GLU A 25 6.67 23.56 -26.00
CA GLU A 25 5.58 24.53 -26.11
C GLU A 25 4.59 24.39 -24.95
N VAL A 26 4.24 23.15 -24.57
CA VAL A 26 3.41 22.88 -23.39
C VAL A 26 4.07 23.41 -22.12
N ALA A 27 5.37 23.14 -21.93
CA ALA A 27 6.14 23.57 -20.76
C ALA A 27 6.16 25.10 -20.64
N ASN A 28 6.42 25.80 -21.75
CA ASN A 28 6.43 27.25 -21.80
C ASN A 28 5.05 27.85 -21.51
N SER A 29 3.99 27.32 -22.11
CA SER A 29 2.61 27.75 -21.85
C SER A 29 2.22 27.59 -20.38
N LEU A 30 2.54 26.44 -19.77
CA LEU A 30 2.29 26.19 -18.36
C LEU A 30 3.04 27.16 -17.44
N ARG A 31 4.29 27.49 -17.76
CA ARG A 31 5.10 28.48 -17.03
C ARG A 31 4.49 29.88 -17.08
N ILE A 32 4.02 30.31 -18.27
CA ILE A 32 3.30 31.58 -18.44
C ILE A 32 2.02 31.61 -17.59
N LYS A 33 1.34 30.46 -17.48
CA LYS A 33 0.15 30.26 -16.64
C LYS A 33 0.43 30.15 -15.14
N GLY A 34 1.69 30.32 -14.71
CA GLY A 34 2.11 30.32 -13.30
C GLY A 34 2.21 28.94 -12.67
N ILE A 35 2.24 27.87 -13.47
CA ILE A 35 2.39 26.49 -13.01
C ILE A 35 3.88 26.16 -12.88
N LYS A 36 4.31 25.57 -11.75
CA LYS A 36 5.70 25.11 -11.59
C LYS A 36 5.89 23.82 -12.37
N VAL A 37 6.67 23.86 -13.45
CA VAL A 37 6.85 22.71 -14.35
C VAL A 37 8.27 22.19 -14.30
N PHE A 38 8.43 20.87 -14.12
CA PHE A 38 9.69 20.18 -14.38
C PHE A 38 9.78 19.82 -15.87
N TYR A 39 10.83 20.32 -16.52
CA TYR A 39 11.22 20.06 -17.90
C TYR A 39 12.75 20.03 -17.96
N ASP A 40 13.32 19.05 -18.67
CA ASP A 40 14.75 18.74 -18.66
C ASP A 40 15.65 19.93 -19.03
N LEU A 41 15.27 20.72 -20.03
CA LEU A 41 16.03 21.92 -20.43
C LEU A 41 15.95 23.09 -19.43
N PHE A 42 14.93 23.12 -18.57
CA PHE A 42 14.87 24.14 -17.51
C PHE A 42 15.85 23.83 -16.36
N GLU A 43 16.37 22.60 -16.31
CA GLU A 43 17.13 22.04 -15.20
C GLU A 43 18.53 21.55 -15.63
N GLU A 44 19.05 21.96 -16.79
CA GLU A 44 20.30 21.45 -17.38
C GLU A 44 21.49 21.44 -16.39
N ALA A 45 21.70 22.54 -15.67
CA ALA A 45 22.76 22.65 -14.66
C ALA A 45 22.55 21.68 -13.48
N ASN A 46 21.29 21.37 -13.15
CA ASN A 46 20.93 20.45 -12.08
C ASN A 46 21.02 18.99 -12.53
N LEU A 47 20.90 18.70 -13.83
CA LEU A 47 20.99 17.36 -14.40
C LEU A 47 22.43 16.94 -14.74
N TRP A 48 23.35 17.89 -14.87
CA TRP A 48 24.75 17.63 -15.19
C TRP A 48 25.43 16.71 -14.15
N GLY A 49 25.87 15.53 -14.59
CA GLY A 49 26.63 14.57 -13.78
C GLY A 49 25.78 13.61 -12.94
N LYS A 50 24.45 13.73 -13.00
CA LYS A 50 23.53 12.80 -12.31
C LYS A 50 23.22 11.58 -13.17
N ASN A 51 22.91 10.46 -12.50
CA ASN A 51 22.21 9.36 -13.14
C ASN A 51 20.79 9.82 -13.51
N LEU A 52 20.61 10.20 -14.78
CA LEU A 52 19.38 10.79 -15.31
C LEU A 52 18.15 9.93 -15.01
N TYR A 53 18.27 8.60 -15.08
CA TYR A 53 17.14 7.71 -14.86
C TYR A 53 16.65 7.70 -13.42
N GLU A 54 17.57 7.60 -12.45
CA GLU A 54 17.22 7.63 -11.03
C GLU A 54 16.64 8.99 -10.64
N HIS A 55 17.23 10.07 -11.18
CA HIS A 55 16.79 11.42 -10.88
C HIS A 55 15.42 11.75 -11.46
N LEU A 56 15.16 11.38 -12.72
CA LEU A 56 13.85 11.54 -13.35
C LEU A 56 12.79 10.69 -12.64
N SER A 57 13.14 9.46 -12.24
CA SER A 57 12.25 8.62 -11.44
C SER A 57 11.88 9.28 -10.11
N GLU A 58 12.84 9.86 -9.40
CA GLU A 58 12.60 10.58 -8.16
C GLU A 58 11.66 11.78 -8.36
N ILE A 59 11.82 12.51 -9.47
CA ILE A 59 10.98 13.66 -9.79
C ILE A 59 9.55 13.24 -10.08
N TYR A 60 9.37 12.28 -11.00
CA TYR A 60 8.06 11.80 -11.41
C TYR A 60 7.29 11.11 -10.29
N GLN A 61 7.99 10.49 -9.34
CA GLN A 61 7.38 9.80 -8.20
C GLN A 61 7.12 10.73 -7.00
N SER A 62 8.00 11.70 -6.75
CA SER A 62 8.06 12.33 -5.42
C SER A 62 8.24 13.85 -5.37
N LYS A 63 8.67 14.49 -6.47
CA LYS A 63 8.89 15.96 -6.49
C LYS A 63 7.83 16.73 -7.27
N ALA A 64 7.14 16.07 -8.20
CA ALA A 64 6.02 16.65 -8.93
C ALA A 64 4.66 16.18 -8.39
N ARG A 65 3.68 17.09 -8.36
CA ARG A 65 2.30 16.77 -7.94
C ARG A 65 1.57 15.92 -8.98
N TYR A 66 1.75 16.22 -10.26
CA TYR A 66 1.30 15.40 -11.37
C TYR A 66 2.45 15.11 -12.31
N THR A 67 2.43 13.94 -12.94
CA THR A 67 3.33 13.62 -14.06
C THR A 67 2.50 13.43 -15.31
N VAL A 68 2.65 14.34 -16.28
CA VAL A 68 2.05 14.19 -17.61
C VAL A 68 2.96 13.28 -18.42
N MET A 69 2.44 12.13 -18.80
CA MET A 69 3.18 11.14 -19.56
C MET A 69 2.77 11.21 -21.02
N PHE A 70 3.70 11.66 -21.86
CA PHE A 70 3.54 11.78 -23.30
C PHE A 70 3.86 10.45 -23.97
N ILE A 71 2.82 9.66 -24.18
CA ILE A 71 2.89 8.31 -24.74
C ILE A 71 3.04 8.40 -26.26
N SER A 72 4.08 7.74 -26.77
CA SER A 72 4.33 7.53 -28.20
C SER A 72 5.09 6.21 -28.41
N GLY A 73 5.19 5.76 -29.67
CA GLY A 73 6.04 4.64 -30.04
C GLY A 73 7.50 4.86 -29.62
N PHE A 74 8.01 6.08 -29.78
CA PHE A 74 9.35 6.48 -29.35
C PHE A 74 9.52 6.40 -27.82
N TYR A 75 8.49 6.81 -27.07
CA TYR A 75 8.47 6.71 -25.61
C TYR A 75 8.59 5.26 -25.15
N ASN A 76 7.85 4.35 -25.77
CA ASN A 76 7.95 2.93 -25.45
C ASN A 76 9.35 2.38 -25.75
N GLN A 77 9.89 2.62 -26.94
CA GLN A 77 11.19 2.10 -27.35
C GLN A 77 12.35 2.58 -26.46
N LYS A 78 12.37 3.87 -26.08
CA LYS A 78 13.49 4.43 -25.30
C LYS A 78 13.44 4.08 -23.82
N LEU A 79 12.25 3.98 -23.24
CA LEU A 79 12.11 3.73 -21.80
C LEU A 79 11.98 2.24 -21.47
N TRP A 80 11.55 1.39 -22.41
CA TRP A 80 11.16 -0.01 -22.17
C TRP A 80 12.07 -1.07 -22.81
N THR A 81 13.29 -0.73 -23.21
CA THR A 81 14.22 -1.64 -23.93
C THR A 81 14.89 -2.72 -23.06
N ASN A 82 14.76 -2.68 -21.73
CA ASN A 82 15.40 -3.65 -20.84
C ASN A 82 14.37 -4.32 -19.91
N HIS A 83 14.17 -5.64 -20.09
CA HIS A 83 13.10 -6.43 -19.46
C HIS A 83 13.03 -6.33 -17.91
N GLU A 84 14.16 -6.17 -17.23
CA GLU A 84 14.16 -6.00 -15.76
C GLU A 84 13.61 -4.62 -15.35
N ARG A 85 13.95 -3.58 -16.12
CA ARG A 85 13.54 -2.18 -15.87
C ARG A 85 12.07 -1.96 -16.21
N VAL A 86 11.57 -2.66 -17.24
CA VAL A 86 10.15 -2.71 -17.65
C VAL A 86 9.27 -3.10 -16.47
N SER A 87 9.62 -4.17 -15.75
CA SER A 87 8.79 -4.69 -14.66
C SER A 87 8.71 -3.72 -13.47
N MET A 88 9.84 -3.07 -13.14
CA MET A 88 9.90 -2.08 -12.06
C MET A 88 9.13 -0.79 -12.39
N GLN A 89 9.26 -0.29 -13.61
CA GLN A 89 8.56 0.92 -14.04
C GLN A 89 7.06 0.69 -14.20
N ALA A 90 6.65 -0.45 -14.77
CA ALA A 90 5.24 -0.83 -14.86
C ALA A 90 4.58 -0.86 -13.49
N ARG A 91 5.28 -1.40 -12.49
CA ARG A 91 4.81 -1.42 -11.10
C ARG A 91 4.68 -0.01 -10.52
N ALA A 92 5.70 0.83 -10.72
CA ALA A 92 5.68 2.22 -10.27
C ALA A 92 4.49 3.00 -10.87
N PHE A 93 4.15 2.78 -12.14
CA PHE A 93 3.01 3.44 -12.79
C PHE A 93 1.66 2.87 -12.34
N GLN A 94 1.54 1.55 -12.15
CA GLN A 94 0.31 0.92 -11.62
C GLN A 94 -0.02 1.37 -10.20
N GLU A 95 1.01 1.62 -9.38
CA GLU A 95 0.86 2.09 -8.00
C GLU A 95 0.52 3.58 -7.91
N SER A 96 0.52 4.28 -9.06
CA SER A 96 0.54 5.74 -9.18
C SER A 96 -0.64 6.40 -9.91
N ARG A 97 -1.77 5.69 -9.97
CA ARG A 97 -2.88 5.95 -10.90
C ARG A 97 -3.52 7.33 -10.80
N GLU A 98 -3.56 7.98 -9.64
CA GLU A 98 -4.26 9.28 -9.50
C GLU A 98 -3.40 10.49 -9.89
N TYR A 99 -2.08 10.32 -10.02
CA TYR A 99 -1.12 11.42 -10.26
C TYR A 99 -0.41 11.34 -11.61
N ILE A 100 -0.62 10.27 -12.38
CA ILE A 100 -0.19 10.17 -13.78
C ILE A 100 -1.32 10.67 -14.68
N LEU A 101 -0.98 11.56 -15.61
CA LEU A 101 -1.89 12.11 -16.61
C LEU A 101 -1.43 11.64 -18.00
N PRO A 102 -1.99 10.54 -18.53
CA PRO A 102 -1.61 10.05 -19.86
C PRO A 102 -2.05 11.04 -20.95
N ALA A 103 -1.10 11.42 -21.80
CA ALA A 103 -1.32 12.22 -23.00
C ALA A 103 -0.73 11.44 -24.19
N ARG A 104 -1.55 11.05 -25.17
CA ARG A 104 -1.17 10.07 -26.19
C ARG A 104 -0.99 10.74 -27.55
N PHE A 105 0.20 10.63 -28.14
CA PHE A 105 0.45 10.98 -29.54
C PHE A 105 -0.04 9.90 -30.51
N ASP A 106 -0.06 8.65 -30.06
CA ASP A 106 -0.50 7.50 -30.83
C ASP A 106 -1.14 6.43 -29.92
N ASP A 107 -1.53 5.32 -30.51
CA ASP A 107 -2.22 4.23 -29.81
C ASP A 107 -1.27 3.27 -29.07
N THR A 108 0.02 3.61 -28.92
CA THR A 108 1.06 2.75 -28.32
C THR A 108 0.73 2.32 -26.89
N GLU A 109 0.67 1.02 -26.65
CA GLU A 109 0.45 0.47 -25.32
C GLU A 109 1.72 0.58 -24.45
N ILE A 110 1.55 1.06 -23.22
CA ILE A 110 2.63 1.18 -22.23
C ILE A 110 2.35 0.19 -21.10
N PRO A 111 3.25 -0.76 -20.80
CA PRO A 111 3.05 -1.68 -19.69
C PRO A 111 2.88 -0.91 -18.38
N GLY A 112 1.93 -1.33 -17.56
CA GLY A 112 1.61 -0.66 -16.29
C GLY A 112 0.58 0.47 -16.37
N ILE A 113 0.19 0.90 -17.57
CA ILE A 113 -0.99 1.78 -17.77
C ILE A 113 -2.15 0.93 -18.26
N LEU A 114 -3.19 0.79 -17.44
CA LEU A 114 -4.39 0.05 -17.83
C LEU A 114 -5.18 0.81 -18.90
N LYS A 115 -5.82 0.07 -19.81
CA LYS A 115 -6.74 0.62 -20.84
C LYS A 115 -7.93 1.39 -20.25
N THR A 116 -8.24 1.16 -18.97
CA THR A 116 -9.33 1.84 -18.24
C THR A 116 -8.93 3.21 -17.69
N VAL A 117 -7.66 3.63 -17.81
CA VAL A 117 -7.19 4.96 -17.36
C VAL A 117 -7.58 5.99 -18.41
N GLY A 118 -8.31 7.03 -18.00
CA GLY A 118 -8.65 8.15 -18.87
C GLY A 118 -7.39 8.87 -19.36
N TYR A 119 -7.33 9.17 -20.66
CA TYR A 119 -6.20 9.82 -21.32
C TYR A 119 -6.66 11.02 -22.14
N ILE A 120 -5.71 11.88 -22.50
CA ILE A 120 -5.91 12.93 -23.48
C ILE A 120 -5.29 12.50 -24.81
N ASP A 121 -6.07 12.48 -25.89
CA ASP A 121 -5.57 12.30 -27.24
C ASP A 121 -4.93 13.62 -27.74
N LEU A 122 -3.71 13.53 -28.29
CA LEU A 122 -2.92 14.65 -28.77
C LEU A 122 -2.96 14.82 -30.30
N LYS A 123 -3.60 13.91 -31.05
CA LYS A 123 -3.65 13.98 -32.53
C LYS A 123 -4.21 15.32 -33.03
N ASP A 124 -5.25 15.83 -32.36
CA ASP A 124 -5.94 17.07 -32.72
C ASP A 124 -5.91 18.11 -31.58
N LYS A 125 -4.88 18.09 -30.73
CA LYS A 125 -4.72 19.10 -29.68
C LYS A 125 -3.46 19.91 -29.89
N THR A 126 -3.62 21.22 -29.73
CA THR A 126 -2.47 22.13 -29.67
C THR A 126 -1.81 22.08 -28.29
N PRO A 127 -0.51 22.44 -28.20
CA PRO A 127 0.19 22.57 -26.92
C PRO A 127 -0.53 23.47 -25.90
N GLU A 128 -1.08 24.59 -26.36
CA GLU A 128 -1.80 25.58 -25.52
C GLU A 128 -3.10 25.00 -24.93
N GLU A 129 -3.85 24.22 -25.72
CA GLU A 129 -5.06 23.55 -25.26
C GLU A 129 -4.74 22.49 -24.21
N LEU A 130 -3.67 21.71 -24.42
CA LEU A 130 -3.22 20.74 -23.42
C LEU A 130 -2.77 21.44 -22.14
N ALA A 131 -1.97 22.51 -22.24
CA ALA A 131 -1.53 23.30 -21.10
C ALA A 131 -2.72 23.88 -20.31
N THR A 132 -3.77 24.31 -20.99
CA THR A 132 -5.02 24.79 -20.37
C THR A 132 -5.77 23.67 -19.63
N LEU A 133 -5.79 22.45 -20.17
CA LEU A 133 -6.38 21.29 -19.49
C LEU A 133 -5.59 20.91 -18.24
N ILE A 134 -4.26 20.90 -18.34
CA ILE A 134 -3.36 20.64 -17.21
C ILE A 134 -3.55 21.71 -16.12
N GLN A 135 -3.60 22.99 -16.49
CA GLN A 135 -3.88 24.09 -15.55
C GLN A 135 -5.20 23.87 -14.83
N LYS A 136 -6.30 23.56 -15.56
CA LYS A 136 -7.61 23.28 -14.96
C LYS A 136 -7.54 22.11 -13.98
N LYS A 137 -6.78 21.05 -14.30
CA LYS A 137 -6.55 19.90 -13.41
C LYS A 137 -5.85 20.34 -12.12
N VAL A 138 -4.77 21.12 -12.23
CA VAL A 138 -4.03 21.65 -11.08
C VAL A 138 -4.89 22.61 -10.23
N THR A 139 -5.64 23.52 -10.85
CA THR A 139 -6.41 24.57 -10.16
C THR A 139 -7.71 24.08 -9.52
N LYS A 140 -8.46 23.16 -10.14
CA LYS A 140 -9.66 22.54 -9.52
C LYS A 140 -9.31 21.90 -8.18
N ASP A 141 -8.17 21.24 -8.18
CA ASP A 141 -7.59 20.61 -7.03
C ASP A 141 -7.21 21.67 -5.98
N GLN A 142 -6.46 22.71 -6.35
CA GLN A 142 -6.13 23.84 -5.44
C GLN A 142 -7.36 24.57 -4.86
N THR A 143 -8.45 24.73 -5.63
CA THR A 143 -9.70 25.38 -5.17
C THR A 143 -10.54 24.47 -4.26
N PHE A 144 -10.55 23.15 -4.51
CA PHE A 144 -11.11 22.15 -3.59
C PHE A 144 -10.35 22.15 -2.25
N PHE A 145 -9.02 22.25 -2.29
CA PHE A 145 -8.19 22.36 -1.09
C PHE A 145 -8.42 23.68 -0.34
N ARG A 146 -8.54 24.84 -1.01
CA ARG A 146 -8.73 26.15 -0.34
C ARG A 146 -10.03 26.24 0.48
N LYS A 147 -11.13 25.63 0.03
CA LYS A 147 -12.40 25.56 0.79
C LYS A 147 -12.35 24.60 1.98
N LYS A 148 -11.51 23.57 1.91
CA LYS A 148 -11.32 22.58 2.99
C LYS A 148 -10.23 23.02 3.99
N TRP A 149 -9.25 23.81 3.53
CA TRP A 149 -8.06 24.23 4.29
C TRP A 149 -8.31 25.39 5.26
N SER A 150 -9.42 26.13 5.16
CA SER A 150 -9.83 27.01 6.28
C SER A 150 -10.22 26.23 7.54
N LYS A 151 -10.43 24.90 7.42
CA LYS A 151 -10.77 24.00 8.54
C LYS A 151 -9.68 22.98 8.89
N LEU A 152 -8.60 22.83 8.11
CA LEU A 152 -7.75 21.64 8.16
C LEU A 152 -6.23 21.92 8.03
N SER A 153 -5.71 22.91 8.73
CA SER A 153 -4.30 23.32 8.69
C SER A 153 -3.31 22.32 9.34
N THR A 154 -3.55 21.00 9.30
CA THR A 154 -2.70 20.03 10.04
C THR A 154 -2.43 18.69 9.36
N MET A 155 -2.55 18.54 8.03
CA MET A 155 -2.20 17.26 7.39
C MET A 155 -1.26 17.43 6.18
N VAL A 156 0.05 17.33 6.45
CA VAL A 156 1.10 17.10 5.46
C VAL A 156 1.17 15.60 5.13
N SER A 157 0.90 15.22 3.88
CA SER A 157 1.12 13.86 3.37
C SER A 157 2.60 13.50 3.46
N ALA A 158 2.96 12.35 4.07
CA ALA A 158 4.34 11.89 4.12
C ALA A 158 4.76 11.28 2.78
N LYS A 159 6.01 11.54 2.37
CA LYS A 159 6.68 10.71 1.35
C LYS A 159 6.62 9.23 1.78
N PRO A 160 6.39 8.28 0.85
CA PRO A 160 6.46 6.87 1.19
C PRO A 160 7.83 6.50 1.75
N PHE A 161 7.88 5.70 2.80
CA PHE A 161 9.13 5.17 3.36
C PHE A 161 8.99 3.68 3.64
N ILE A 162 10.12 2.98 3.71
CA ILE A 162 10.16 1.57 4.06
C ILE A 162 10.15 1.46 5.59
N PHE A 163 9.21 0.68 6.10
CA PHE A 163 9.19 0.22 7.47
C PHE A 163 9.53 -1.26 7.48
N SER A 164 10.56 -1.64 8.23
CA SER A 164 11.00 -3.01 8.36
C SER A 164 10.69 -3.54 9.75
N LEU A 165 10.21 -4.77 9.79
CA LEU A 165 9.94 -5.49 11.02
C LEU A 165 10.77 -6.77 11.01
N LYS A 166 11.59 -6.96 12.05
CA LYS A 166 12.33 -8.21 12.28
C LYS A 166 11.62 -9.06 13.33
N VAL A 167 11.41 -10.33 13.05
CA VAL A 167 10.87 -11.31 13.99
C VAL A 167 11.91 -12.38 14.31
N SER A 168 12.19 -12.58 15.59
CA SER A 168 13.06 -13.65 16.08
C SER A 168 12.48 -14.29 17.34
N ASP A 169 12.92 -15.50 17.67
CA ASP A 169 12.58 -16.15 18.94
C ASP A 169 13.46 -15.65 20.10
N GLU A 170 13.17 -16.11 21.32
CA GLU A 170 13.92 -15.76 22.53
C GLU A 170 15.41 -16.18 22.50
N LYS A 171 15.80 -17.07 21.58
CA LYS A 171 17.18 -17.52 21.36
C LYS A 171 17.87 -16.75 20.23
N GLY A 172 17.19 -15.78 19.64
CA GLY A 172 17.70 -14.97 18.52
C GLY A 172 17.61 -15.66 17.16
N VAL A 173 16.91 -16.79 17.04
CA VAL A 173 16.67 -17.46 15.76
C VAL A 173 15.63 -16.66 14.98
N ASN A 174 15.92 -16.33 13.73
CA ASN A 174 14.99 -15.60 12.88
C ASN A 174 13.75 -16.46 12.57
N ILE A 175 12.55 -15.90 12.74
CA ILE A 175 11.30 -16.59 12.45
C ILE A 175 10.87 -16.23 11.02
N LYS A 176 11.01 -17.18 10.11
CA LYS A 176 10.55 -17.06 8.72
C LYS A 176 9.07 -17.42 8.57
N ASN A 177 8.45 -16.96 7.49
CA ASN A 177 7.05 -17.24 7.16
C ASN A 177 6.03 -16.80 8.24
N ALA A 178 6.40 -15.86 9.11
CA ALA A 178 5.45 -15.23 10.00
C ALA A 178 4.61 -14.22 9.21
N ASN A 179 3.28 -14.31 9.34
CA ASN A 179 2.38 -13.32 8.75
C ASN A 179 2.42 -12.06 9.61
N VAL A 180 2.64 -10.91 8.97
CA VAL A 180 2.69 -9.60 9.62
C VAL A 180 1.65 -8.70 8.96
N VAL A 181 0.75 -8.14 9.78
CA VAL A 181 -0.31 -7.25 9.30
C VAL A 181 -0.29 -5.94 10.07
N LEU A 182 -0.22 -4.83 9.33
CA LEU A 182 -0.30 -3.47 9.87
C LEU A 182 -1.73 -2.96 9.69
N VAL A 183 -2.48 -2.79 10.77
CA VAL A 183 -3.87 -2.30 10.76
C VAL A 183 -3.90 -0.83 11.16
N ALA A 184 -4.35 0.04 10.27
CA ALA A 184 -4.55 1.46 10.56
C ALA A 184 -5.88 1.70 11.32
N ASP A 185 -6.00 2.86 11.95
CA ASP A 185 -7.19 3.34 12.67
C ASP A 185 -8.50 3.27 11.86
N ASN A 186 -8.45 3.61 10.58
CA ASN A 186 -9.57 3.55 9.66
C ASN A 186 -9.83 2.15 9.08
N SER A 187 -9.25 1.11 9.68
CA SER A 187 -9.41 -0.31 9.30
C SER A 187 -8.84 -0.72 7.95
N THR A 188 -8.08 0.16 7.26
CA THR A 188 -7.23 -0.27 6.14
C THR A 188 -5.99 -0.99 6.68
N TYR A 189 -5.45 -1.94 5.93
CA TYR A 189 -4.31 -2.72 6.38
C TYR A 189 -3.28 -2.98 5.28
N LEU A 190 -2.06 -3.32 5.70
CA LEU A 190 -0.97 -3.83 4.85
C LEU A 190 -0.57 -5.21 5.35
N GLU A 191 -0.22 -6.13 4.45
CA GLU A 191 0.17 -7.49 4.80
C GLU A 191 1.56 -7.80 4.23
N GLY A 192 2.33 -8.58 4.98
CA GLY A 192 3.65 -9.04 4.62
C GLY A 192 3.94 -10.38 5.28
N ILE A 193 4.99 -11.04 4.81
CA ILE A 193 5.46 -12.31 5.35
C ILE A 193 6.95 -12.15 5.60
N THR A 194 7.46 -12.68 6.72
CA THR A 194 8.89 -12.63 7.01
C THR A 194 9.70 -13.56 6.11
N ASP A 195 10.85 -13.09 5.63
CA ASP A 195 11.80 -13.85 4.83
C ASP A 195 12.70 -14.79 5.68
N GLU A 196 13.71 -15.41 5.07
CA GLU A 196 14.69 -16.29 5.75
C GLU A 196 15.53 -15.55 6.82
N LYS A 197 15.57 -14.21 6.80
CA LYS A 197 16.22 -13.37 7.82
C LYS A 197 15.23 -12.89 8.88
N GLY A 198 13.98 -13.35 8.83
CA GLY A 198 12.90 -12.94 9.73
C GLY A 198 12.42 -11.52 9.46
N LEU A 199 12.68 -10.94 8.27
CA LEU A 199 12.33 -9.56 7.94
C LEU A 199 11.06 -9.48 7.09
N ALA A 200 10.16 -8.58 7.46
CA ALA A 200 9.04 -8.14 6.65
C ALA A 200 9.17 -6.64 6.35
N HIS A 201 9.00 -6.25 5.08
CA HIS A 201 9.16 -4.87 4.63
C HIS A 201 7.83 -4.30 4.11
N PHE A 202 7.52 -3.08 4.53
CA PHE A 202 6.27 -2.40 4.19
C PHE A 202 6.55 -1.02 3.60
N ILE A 203 5.85 -0.68 2.52
CA ILE A 203 5.88 0.67 1.95
C ILE A 203 4.78 1.50 2.62
N ILE A 204 5.19 2.41 3.50
CA ILE A 204 4.29 3.21 4.30
C ILE A 204 4.08 4.56 3.62
N ARG A 205 2.86 4.79 3.13
CA ARG A 205 2.49 6.02 2.39
C ARG A 205 1.86 7.10 3.27
N THR A 206 1.65 6.81 4.56
CA THR A 206 0.94 7.71 5.47
C THR A 206 1.68 7.85 6.79
N ARG A 207 1.50 8.96 7.52
CA ARG A 207 2.06 9.14 8.89
C ARG A 207 1.18 8.49 9.96
N LYS A 208 0.38 7.49 9.58
CA LYS A 208 -0.53 6.83 10.52
C LYS A 208 0.27 5.97 11.48
N VAL A 209 -0.25 5.87 12.70
CA VAL A 209 0.12 4.80 13.61
C VAL A 209 -0.63 3.53 13.19
N TYR A 210 0.02 2.39 13.39
CA TYR A 210 -0.53 1.09 13.04
C TYR A 210 -0.61 0.20 14.28
N THR A 211 -1.63 -0.64 14.31
CA THR A 211 -1.60 -1.84 15.14
C THR A 211 -0.88 -2.92 14.36
N VAL A 212 0.24 -3.42 14.89
CA VAL A 212 1.02 -4.50 14.28
C VAL A 212 0.52 -5.82 14.84
N LEU A 213 0.16 -6.73 13.93
CA LEU A 213 -0.25 -8.10 14.22
C LEU A 213 0.82 -9.04 13.64
N ILE A 214 1.26 -10.02 14.41
CA ILE A 214 2.17 -11.05 13.95
C ILE A 214 1.59 -12.41 14.34
N SER A 215 1.56 -13.33 13.38
CA SER A 215 1.14 -14.71 13.63
C SER A 215 2.04 -15.71 12.95
N HIS A 216 2.21 -16.88 13.56
CA HIS A 216 2.91 -18.02 12.97
C HIS A 216 2.29 -19.33 13.51
N PRO A 217 2.20 -20.40 12.70
CA PRO A 217 1.56 -21.66 13.13
C PRO A 217 2.19 -22.34 14.35
N GLU A 218 3.43 -21.99 14.69
CA GLU A 218 4.21 -22.54 15.80
C GLU A 218 4.50 -21.54 16.94
N TYR A 219 4.06 -20.30 16.83
CA TYR A 219 4.31 -19.28 17.84
C TYR A 219 3.01 -18.58 18.24
N PRO A 220 2.90 -18.10 19.50
CA PRO A 220 1.75 -17.31 19.92
C PRO A 220 1.65 -15.99 19.14
N ALA A 221 0.46 -15.42 19.15
CA ALA A 221 0.15 -14.19 18.47
C ALA A 221 0.81 -13.00 19.16
N VAL A 222 1.39 -12.09 18.39
CA VAL A 222 1.98 -10.86 18.92
C VAL A 222 1.23 -9.65 18.38
N LEU A 223 0.97 -8.70 19.28
CA LEU A 223 0.16 -7.51 19.03
C LEU A 223 0.85 -6.29 19.66
N PHE A 224 1.16 -5.29 18.84
CA PHE A 224 1.59 -3.97 19.31
C PHE A 224 0.62 -2.91 18.80
N LYS A 225 0.12 -2.07 19.70
CA LYS A 225 -0.75 -0.94 19.34
C LYS A 225 0.07 0.32 19.14
N GLU A 226 -0.47 1.25 18.35
CA GLU A 226 0.06 2.60 18.18
C GLU A 226 1.52 2.66 17.69
N VAL A 227 1.95 1.67 16.90
CA VAL A 227 3.30 1.63 16.35
C VAL A 227 3.46 2.72 15.32
N ASN A 228 4.49 3.54 15.49
CA ASN A 228 4.89 4.55 14.53
C ASN A 228 5.88 3.94 13.54
N PRO A 229 5.52 3.79 12.27
CA PRO A 229 6.35 3.07 11.30
C PRO A 229 7.64 3.82 10.91
N LYS A 230 7.88 5.03 11.43
CA LYS A 230 9.12 5.80 11.15
C LYS A 230 10.39 5.12 11.66
N GLU A 231 10.27 4.19 12.60
CA GLU A 231 11.38 3.46 13.18
C GLU A 231 11.15 1.97 12.94
N ASP A 232 12.16 1.28 12.41
CA ASP A 232 12.13 -0.17 12.27
C ASP A 232 12.02 -0.82 13.65
N ILE A 233 11.30 -1.94 13.73
CA ILE A 233 11.12 -2.65 15.00
C ILE A 233 11.67 -4.07 14.93
N ALA A 234 12.27 -4.51 16.03
CA ALA A 234 12.64 -5.88 16.27
C ALA A 234 11.69 -6.46 17.31
N VAL A 235 11.12 -7.63 17.00
CA VAL A 235 10.16 -8.34 17.83
C VAL A 235 10.75 -9.68 18.21
N THR A 236 10.81 -9.93 19.50
CA THR A 236 11.14 -11.23 20.07
C THR A 236 9.85 -11.95 20.46
N VAL A 237 9.67 -13.17 19.97
CA VAL A 237 8.49 -14.00 20.26
C VAL A 237 8.90 -15.18 21.11
N GLU A 238 8.31 -15.32 22.30
CA GLU A 238 8.57 -16.46 23.16
C GLU A 238 7.83 -17.70 22.64
N LYS A 239 8.57 -18.77 22.35
CA LYS A 239 7.95 -20.04 21.95
C LYS A 239 7.22 -20.66 23.14
N ASN A 240 5.97 -21.06 22.92
CA ASN A 240 5.29 -21.99 23.82
C ASN A 240 5.00 -23.31 23.07
N ASN A 241 5.08 -24.43 23.77
CA ASN A 241 5.08 -25.76 23.12
C ASN A 241 3.70 -26.26 22.68
N SER A 242 2.64 -25.46 22.85
CA SER A 242 1.25 -25.93 22.69
C SER A 242 0.31 -24.98 21.97
N SER A 243 0.74 -23.76 21.62
CA SER A 243 -0.11 -22.82 20.88
C SER A 243 0.58 -22.27 19.64
N GLY A 244 -0.23 -22.12 18.59
CA GLY A 244 0.13 -21.37 17.39
C GLY A 244 -0.82 -20.20 17.24
N SER A 245 -0.57 -19.39 16.22
CA SER A 245 -1.41 -18.25 15.92
C SER A 245 -1.68 -18.14 14.44
N ALA A 246 -2.75 -17.43 14.11
CA ALA A 246 -3.13 -17.16 12.73
C ALA A 246 -3.79 -15.78 12.60
N ILE A 247 -3.82 -15.28 11.36
CA ILE A 247 -4.59 -14.11 10.98
C ILE A 247 -5.71 -14.55 10.05
N ILE A 248 -6.94 -14.15 10.37
CA ILE A 248 -8.11 -14.35 9.52
C ILE A 248 -8.44 -13.01 8.87
N ASN A 249 -8.51 -12.99 7.54
CA ASN A 249 -8.92 -11.83 6.77
C ASN A 249 -10.23 -12.13 6.05
N LYS A 250 -11.33 -11.52 6.52
CA LYS A 250 -12.71 -11.86 6.16
C LYS A 250 -13.08 -13.29 6.57
N SER A 251 -12.58 -14.30 5.87
CA SER A 251 -12.78 -15.72 6.17
C SER A 251 -11.48 -16.48 5.94
N GLY A 252 -11.20 -17.48 6.78
CA GLY A 252 -9.93 -18.18 6.74
C GLY A 252 -9.96 -19.53 7.44
N GLN A 253 -8.94 -20.35 7.14
CA GLN A 253 -8.69 -21.61 7.81
C GLN A 253 -7.65 -21.41 8.91
N ILE A 254 -7.71 -22.25 9.94
CA ILE A 254 -6.72 -22.29 11.01
C ILE A 254 -5.89 -23.57 10.84
N PRO A 255 -4.55 -23.54 10.90
CA PRO A 255 -3.70 -24.68 10.53
C PRO A 255 -3.98 -26.01 11.25
N ALA A 256 -4.61 -25.97 12.43
CA ALA A 256 -4.83 -27.14 13.29
C ALA A 256 -6.24 -27.75 13.22
N ILE A 257 -7.13 -27.23 12.36
CA ILE A 257 -8.52 -27.70 12.25
C ILE A 257 -9.02 -27.56 10.81
N SER A 258 -9.80 -28.52 10.32
CA SER A 258 -10.41 -28.45 8.98
C SER A 258 -11.71 -27.64 8.99
N GLY A 259 -11.90 -26.81 7.97
CA GLY A 259 -13.06 -25.93 7.83
C GLY A 259 -12.67 -24.46 7.76
N LYS A 260 -13.65 -23.56 7.82
CA LYS A 260 -13.42 -22.12 7.72
C LYS A 260 -14.14 -21.36 8.82
N LEU A 261 -13.51 -20.28 9.25
CA LEU A 261 -14.07 -19.34 10.20
C LEU A 261 -14.29 -17.99 9.53
N GLU A 262 -15.39 -17.32 9.85
CA GLU A 262 -15.72 -15.98 9.39
C GLU A 262 -16.17 -15.12 10.59
N PRO A 263 -15.23 -14.39 11.22
CA PRO A 263 -15.56 -13.44 12.27
C PRO A 263 -16.10 -12.13 11.68
N LEU A 264 -17.18 -11.61 12.26
CA LEU A 264 -17.84 -10.37 11.87
C LEU A 264 -18.12 -9.46 13.08
N LEU A 265 -18.31 -8.17 12.79
CA LEU A 265 -18.90 -7.24 13.74
C LEU A 265 -20.43 -7.44 13.77
N LYS A 266 -21.02 -7.49 14.97
CA LYS A 266 -22.47 -7.43 15.10
C LYS A 266 -23.01 -6.12 14.50
N GLN A 267 -24.27 -6.13 14.06
CA GLN A 267 -25.00 -4.89 13.76
C GLN A 267 -25.14 -4.03 15.03
N THR A 268 -25.23 -4.68 16.18
CA THR A 268 -25.14 -4.06 17.51
C THR A 268 -23.69 -4.05 18.00
N LYS A 269 -23.48 -3.74 19.28
CA LYS A 269 -22.17 -3.94 19.92
C LYS A 269 -21.85 -5.44 20.07
N GLY A 270 -20.62 -5.84 19.76
CA GLY A 270 -20.13 -7.22 19.96
C GLY A 270 -19.54 -7.83 18.68
N PHE A 271 -19.15 -9.10 18.77
CA PHE A 271 -18.57 -9.87 17.67
C PHE A 271 -19.32 -11.19 17.48
N GLU A 272 -19.43 -11.61 16.23
CA GLU A 272 -20.11 -12.84 15.82
C GLU A 272 -19.18 -13.70 14.98
N LEU A 273 -19.29 -15.02 15.13
CA LEU A 273 -18.50 -16.00 14.40
C LEU A 273 -19.42 -16.94 13.64
N TYR A 274 -19.19 -17.04 12.33
CA TYR A 274 -19.67 -18.15 11.52
C TYR A 274 -18.54 -19.15 11.30
N ALA A 275 -18.92 -20.41 11.18
CA ALA A 275 -18.05 -21.55 11.01
C ALA A 275 -18.65 -22.50 9.96
N ASP A 276 -17.86 -22.83 8.95
CA ASP A 276 -18.19 -23.79 7.91
C ASP A 276 -17.47 -25.11 8.19
N ASN A 277 -18.24 -26.20 8.31
CA ASN A 277 -17.77 -27.55 8.65
C ASN A 277 -16.99 -27.64 9.99
N ILE A 278 -17.28 -26.74 10.93
CA ILE A 278 -16.72 -26.71 12.29
C ILE A 278 -17.86 -26.52 13.30
N ALA A 279 -17.90 -27.35 14.34
CA ALA A 279 -18.76 -27.17 15.50
C ALA A 279 -18.12 -26.17 16.46
N ILE A 280 -18.86 -25.13 16.85
CA ILE A 280 -18.45 -24.18 17.87
C ILE A 280 -19.06 -24.61 19.20
N GLU A 281 -18.25 -24.82 20.23
CA GLU A 281 -18.71 -25.06 21.61
C GLU A 281 -19.71 -26.23 21.73
N GLY A 282 -19.41 -27.34 21.07
CA GLY A 282 -20.30 -28.51 21.03
C GLY A 282 -21.52 -28.34 20.12
N GLY A 283 -21.42 -27.45 19.11
CA GLY A 283 -22.47 -27.23 18.11
C GLY A 283 -23.51 -26.18 18.51
N LYS A 284 -23.13 -25.18 19.30
CA LYS A 284 -23.98 -24.02 19.60
C LYS A 284 -24.41 -23.30 18.32
N GLN A 285 -25.60 -22.70 18.38
CA GLN A 285 -26.20 -22.00 17.25
C GLN A 285 -25.29 -20.89 16.72
N GLN A 286 -25.27 -20.74 15.40
CA GLN A 286 -24.57 -19.66 14.69
C GLN A 286 -25.55 -18.56 14.24
N PRO A 287 -25.13 -17.29 14.18
CA PRO A 287 -23.80 -16.80 14.54
C PRO A 287 -23.50 -16.96 16.04
N TYR A 288 -22.28 -17.40 16.35
CA TYR A 288 -21.83 -17.56 17.73
C TYR A 288 -21.21 -16.25 18.24
N GLU A 289 -21.67 -15.75 19.37
CA GLU A 289 -21.11 -14.54 19.97
C GLU A 289 -19.79 -14.85 20.68
N PHE A 290 -18.72 -14.17 20.28
CA PHE A 290 -17.40 -14.32 20.91
C PHE A 290 -16.93 -13.02 21.55
N GLU A 291 -16.02 -13.17 22.52
CA GLU A 291 -15.36 -12.06 23.21
C GLU A 291 -13.85 -12.13 22.95
N LEU A 292 -13.19 -10.98 22.87
CA LEU A 292 -11.74 -10.95 22.81
C LEU A 292 -11.14 -11.52 24.09
N ASN A 293 -10.05 -12.27 23.94
CA ASN A 293 -9.29 -12.92 25.01
C ASN A 293 -10.07 -13.99 25.80
N LYS A 294 -11.20 -14.45 25.27
CA LYS A 294 -11.96 -15.59 25.79
C LYS A 294 -11.77 -16.79 24.86
N SER A 295 -11.42 -17.93 25.45
CA SER A 295 -11.24 -19.17 24.69
C SER A 295 -12.59 -19.78 24.31
N ILE A 296 -12.66 -20.35 23.11
CA ILE A 296 -13.79 -21.14 22.61
C ILE A 296 -13.28 -22.47 22.08
N SER A 297 -14.05 -23.54 22.28
CA SER A 297 -13.76 -24.87 21.73
C SER A 297 -14.29 -25.00 20.30
N LEU A 298 -13.46 -25.49 19.39
CA LEU A 298 -13.83 -25.78 18.00
C LEU A 298 -13.52 -27.25 17.69
N GLU A 299 -14.43 -27.90 16.97
CA GLU A 299 -14.29 -29.29 16.55
C GLU A 299 -14.61 -29.45 15.05
N ASP A 300 -13.73 -30.11 14.29
CA ASP A 300 -14.00 -30.42 12.88
C ASP A 300 -14.68 -31.77 12.67
N ASN A 301 -15.05 -32.07 11.43
CA ASN A 301 -15.67 -33.34 11.05
C ASN A 301 -14.76 -34.58 11.24
N GLY A 302 -13.47 -34.39 11.53
CA GLY A 302 -12.53 -35.45 11.88
C GLY A 302 -12.42 -35.69 13.39
N GLY A 303 -13.15 -34.93 14.21
CA GLY A 303 -13.09 -34.99 15.68
C GLY A 303 -11.87 -34.28 16.25
N ASN A 304 -11.14 -33.47 15.48
CA ASN A 304 -10.02 -32.69 16.01
C ASN A 304 -10.54 -31.50 16.78
N VAL A 305 -10.14 -31.38 18.04
CA VAL A 305 -10.55 -30.28 18.93
C VAL A 305 -9.40 -29.30 19.15
N ILE A 306 -9.68 -28.01 18.93
CA ILE A 306 -8.79 -26.91 19.28
C ILE A 306 -9.49 -25.89 20.17
N HIS A 307 -8.70 -25.19 20.98
CA HIS A 307 -9.14 -24.01 21.72
C HIS A 307 -8.67 -22.77 20.98
N LEU A 308 -9.61 -21.94 20.53
CA LEU A 308 -9.35 -20.70 19.80
C LEU A 308 -9.60 -19.49 20.70
N THR A 309 -8.71 -18.51 20.68
CA THR A 309 -8.88 -17.23 21.38
C THR A 309 -8.67 -16.06 20.43
N PHE A 310 -9.67 -15.20 20.26
CA PHE A 310 -9.53 -13.97 19.48
C PHE A 310 -8.76 -12.92 20.28
N ARG A 311 -7.58 -12.52 19.81
CA ARG A 311 -6.71 -11.52 20.46
C ARG A 311 -6.99 -10.11 19.97
N PHE A 312 -7.41 -9.99 18.72
CA PHE A 312 -7.71 -8.72 18.07
C PHE A 312 -8.79 -8.92 17.01
N PHE A 313 -9.66 -7.92 16.85
CA PHE A 313 -10.57 -7.83 15.71
C PHE A 313 -10.81 -6.36 15.33
N GLN A 314 -10.56 -6.00 14.08
CA GLN A 314 -10.88 -4.67 13.56
C GLN A 314 -11.16 -4.72 12.05
N GLY A 315 -12.25 -4.09 11.62
CA GLY A 315 -12.71 -4.14 10.24
C GLY A 315 -13.08 -5.57 9.84
N ARG A 316 -12.12 -6.28 9.23
CA ARG A 316 -12.24 -7.70 8.83
C ARG A 316 -11.02 -8.54 9.19
N ILE A 317 -10.08 -7.98 9.95
CA ILE A 317 -8.84 -8.63 10.33
C ILE A 317 -8.98 -9.13 11.76
N ALA A 318 -8.83 -10.45 11.95
CA ALA A 318 -8.78 -11.08 13.25
C ALA A 318 -7.37 -11.64 13.49
N LEU A 319 -6.82 -11.43 14.68
CA LEU A 319 -5.65 -12.16 15.18
C LEU A 319 -6.14 -13.18 16.19
N VAL A 320 -5.75 -14.44 16.02
CA VAL A 320 -6.16 -15.53 16.90
C VAL A 320 -4.96 -16.32 17.41
N ASP A 321 -5.04 -16.73 18.66
CA ASP A 321 -4.27 -17.84 19.21
C ASP A 321 -5.10 -19.12 19.10
N TYR A 322 -4.45 -20.24 18.83
CA TYR A 322 -5.06 -21.56 18.94
C TYR A 322 -4.13 -22.53 19.66
N SER A 323 -4.71 -23.43 20.45
CA SER A 323 -3.97 -24.56 21.03
C SER A 323 -4.70 -25.85 20.75
N LYS A 324 -3.93 -26.91 20.45
CA LYS A 324 -4.51 -28.24 20.28
C LYS A 324 -4.92 -28.76 21.65
N HIS A 325 -6.13 -29.30 21.76
CA HIS A 325 -6.49 -30.05 22.95
C HIS A 325 -5.65 -31.33 22.96
N LYS A 326 -4.74 -31.49 23.93
CA LYS A 326 -4.16 -32.79 24.22
C LYS A 326 -5.19 -33.57 25.03
N PRO A 327 -5.71 -34.71 24.54
CA PRO A 327 -6.48 -35.59 25.41
C PRO A 327 -5.59 -35.96 26.61
N LEU A 328 -6.16 -35.89 27.81
CA LEU A 328 -5.55 -36.32 29.06
C LEU A 328 -5.14 -37.79 29.02
#